data_AF-A0A137NQ22-F1
#
_entry.id   AF-A0A137NQ22-F1
#
_cell.length_a   1.000
_cell.length_b   1.000
_cell.length_c   1.000
_cell.angle_alpha   90.00
_cell.angle_beta   90.00
_cell.angle_gamma   90.00
#
_symmetry.space_group_name_H-M   'P 1'
#
loop_
_entity.id
_entity.type
_entity.pdbx_description
1 polymer ?
#
loop_
_entity_poly.entity_id
_entity_poly.type
_entity_poly.pdbx_seq_one_letter_code
_entity_poly.pdbx_strand_id
1 'polypeptide(L)'
;MQYVTLLATFTVFATSLINGQVVKGQYLIAFDQASRTTFDSQVQSVTELFTNRDGSNKVMNKFDRVFYGMSAKLDEETLAKVKALPNVKYVEENKVVKAIATQQNAPWGLARVSQRAKLGSAPYTYKYDDNAGEGVNVYVLDTGVNVSHQDFGGRATWGITTVEGASNEDKHGHGTHCAGTIGGKTYGVAKKAKIFAVKVLGDDGSGTDESVIAGINWVVANGNGAKGNVISMSLGGDSSDSLNKAVADAYGNGVVIVAAAGNDNDDACNGSPSGAPEAITVGATDVRDSKAYFSNYGKCVDILAPGVNILSAWKGSTTATNTISGTSMACPHIAGLAA
;
A
#
# COMPACT_ATOMS: atom_id res chain seq x y z
N MET A 1 -20.02 36.73 -38.65
CA MET A 1 -18.68 36.12 -38.76
C MET A 1 -17.86 36.59 -37.56
N GLN A 2 -17.84 35.80 -36.49
CA GLN A 2 -16.90 35.96 -35.37
C GLN A 2 -16.67 34.55 -34.81
N TYR A 3 -15.48 34.02 -35.08
CA TYR A 3 -15.00 32.76 -34.53
C TYR A 3 -14.62 32.99 -33.06
N VAL A 4 -15.29 32.31 -32.13
CA VAL A 4 -14.86 32.22 -30.73
C VAL A 4 -14.17 30.86 -30.58
N THR A 5 -12.85 30.90 -30.54
CA THR A 5 -11.99 29.73 -30.30
C THR A 5 -11.97 29.45 -28.80
N LEU A 6 -12.67 28.40 -28.36
CA LEU A 6 -12.65 27.95 -26.98
C LEU A 6 -11.38 27.08 -26.78
N LEU A 7 -10.34 27.67 -26.18
CA LEU A 7 -9.13 26.94 -25.77
C LEU A 7 -9.43 26.18 -24.47
N ALA A 8 -9.63 24.86 -24.58
CA ALA A 8 -9.68 23.95 -23.46
C ALA A 8 -8.27 23.79 -22.86
N THR A 9 -8.03 24.33 -21.67
CA THR A 9 -6.84 24.03 -20.88
C THR A 9 -6.96 22.63 -20.29
N PHE A 10 -6.21 21.69 -20.85
CA PHE A 10 -5.96 20.38 -20.27
C PHE A 10 -5.11 20.56 -19.01
N THR A 11 -5.72 20.36 -17.83
CA THR A 11 -4.97 20.22 -16.58
C THR A 11 -4.39 18.81 -16.54
N VAL A 12 -3.10 18.68 -16.84
CA VAL A 12 -2.35 17.45 -16.65
C VAL A 12 -2.24 17.20 -15.14
N PHE A 13 -2.96 16.21 -14.63
CA PHE A 13 -2.65 15.60 -13.33
C PHE A 13 -1.33 14.83 -13.48
N ALA A 14 -0.22 15.54 -13.27
CA ALA A 14 1.08 14.91 -13.14
C ALA A 14 1.13 14.15 -11.82
N THR A 15 1.19 12.83 -11.95
CA THR A 15 1.65 11.84 -10.98
C THR A 15 2.67 12.40 -9.98
N SER A 16 2.31 12.46 -8.70
CA SER A 16 3.28 12.59 -7.59
C SER A 16 3.12 11.41 -6.65
N LEU A 17 3.50 10.24 -7.12
CA LEU A 17 3.90 9.14 -6.26
C LEU A 17 5.37 9.37 -5.87
N ILE A 18 5.62 9.51 -4.56
CA ILE A 18 6.93 9.54 -3.88
C ILE A 18 7.76 10.85 -3.94
N ASN A 19 7.17 12.01 -3.66
CA ASN A 19 7.97 13.15 -3.16
C ASN A 19 7.84 13.24 -1.63
N GLY A 20 8.91 12.87 -0.91
CA GLY A 20 8.99 13.00 0.54
C GLY A 20 8.75 14.44 1.01
N GLN A 21 8.15 14.61 2.19
CA GLN A 21 7.83 15.93 2.76
C GLN A 21 9.08 16.81 2.78
N VAL A 22 9.00 17.94 2.08
CA VAL A 22 10.07 18.93 1.95
C VAL A 22 10.23 19.71 3.25
N VAL A 23 11.47 19.93 3.66
CA VAL A 23 11.82 20.88 4.72
C VAL A 23 11.99 22.26 4.07
N LYS A 24 10.91 23.07 4.11
CA LYS A 24 10.85 24.37 3.43
C LYS A 24 12.08 25.24 3.73
N GLY A 25 12.67 25.79 2.68
CA GLY A 25 13.83 26.68 2.76
C GLY A 25 15.16 25.98 3.06
N GLN A 26 15.23 24.65 3.07
CA GLN A 26 16.47 23.88 3.21
C GLN A 26 16.79 23.10 1.93
N TYR A 27 18.05 23.14 1.53
CA TYR A 27 18.51 22.59 0.26
C TYR A 27 19.79 21.78 0.43
N LEU A 28 19.94 20.75 -0.39
CA LEU A 28 21.20 20.05 -0.66
C LEU A 28 21.77 20.62 -1.97
N ILE A 29 23.01 21.10 -1.92
CA ILE A 29 23.72 21.75 -3.02
C ILE A 29 24.88 20.83 -3.39
N ALA A 30 24.79 20.19 -4.56
CA ALA A 30 25.83 19.33 -5.07
C ALA A 30 26.80 20.13 -5.92
N PHE A 31 28.09 19.97 -5.66
CA PHE A 31 29.16 20.67 -6.36
C PHE A 31 29.70 19.84 -7.53
N ASP A 32 30.24 20.53 -8.54
CA ASP A 32 30.96 19.86 -9.61
C ASP A 32 32.35 19.44 -9.13
N GLN A 33 32.54 18.13 -8.94
CA GLN A 33 33.81 17.55 -8.54
C GLN A 33 34.88 17.63 -9.65
N ALA A 34 34.48 17.84 -10.90
CA ALA A 34 35.41 18.07 -12.02
C ALA A 34 35.89 19.53 -12.11
N SER A 35 35.36 20.42 -11.26
CA SER A 35 35.84 21.81 -11.17
C SER A 35 37.31 21.85 -10.74
N ARG A 36 38.06 22.83 -11.27
CA ARG A 36 39.48 23.08 -10.92
C ARG A 36 39.66 23.69 -9.53
N THR A 37 38.58 23.97 -8.81
CA THR A 37 38.59 24.66 -7.50
C THR A 37 38.46 23.67 -6.34
N THR A 38 39.11 23.98 -5.22
CA THR A 38 39.02 23.18 -3.98
C THR A 38 37.59 23.17 -3.42
N PHE A 39 37.26 22.14 -2.63
CA PHE A 39 35.96 22.03 -1.97
C PHE A 39 35.61 23.29 -1.16
N ASP A 40 36.56 23.82 -0.39
CA ASP A 40 36.36 25.03 0.41
C ASP A 40 36.08 26.26 -0.47
N SER A 41 36.73 26.39 -1.63
CA SER A 41 36.46 27.47 -2.59
C SER A 41 35.04 27.35 -3.18
N GLN A 42 34.57 26.14 -3.43
CA GLN A 42 33.20 25.91 -3.90
C GLN A 42 32.17 26.25 -2.83
N VAL A 43 32.41 25.87 -1.57
CA VAL A 43 31.57 26.30 -0.44
C VAL A 43 31.59 27.83 -0.30
N GLN A 44 32.76 28.45 -0.44
CA GLN A 44 32.92 29.89 -0.32
C GLN A 44 32.07 30.64 -1.36
N SER A 45 32.06 30.17 -2.62
CA SER A 45 31.24 30.76 -3.70
C SER A 45 29.75 30.81 -3.40
N VAL A 46 29.24 29.85 -2.62
CA VAL A 46 27.85 29.84 -2.15
C VAL A 46 27.68 30.81 -0.98
N THR A 47 28.58 30.78 0.01
CA THR A 47 28.44 31.60 1.22
C THR A 47 28.66 33.09 0.97
N GLU A 48 29.40 33.48 -0.07
CA GLU A 48 29.55 34.88 -0.49
C GLU A 48 28.23 35.50 -0.95
N LEU A 49 27.25 34.67 -1.34
CA LEU A 49 25.90 35.12 -1.70
C LEU A 49 25.02 35.42 -0.46
N PHE A 50 25.48 35.10 0.75
CA PHE A 50 24.69 35.27 1.98
C PHE A 50 24.83 36.72 2.48
N THR A 51 24.17 37.65 1.80
CA THR A 51 24.27 39.09 2.09
C THR A 51 23.51 39.50 3.35
N ASN A 52 22.49 38.73 3.74
CA ASN A 52 21.65 39.01 4.90
C ASN A 52 22.17 38.28 6.15
N ARG A 53 22.22 38.98 7.29
CA ARG A 53 22.69 38.43 8.59
C ARG A 53 21.56 38.00 9.53
N ASP A 54 20.33 38.00 9.05
CA ASP A 54 19.13 37.61 9.80
C ASP A 54 18.98 36.09 10.00
N GLY A 55 19.88 35.30 9.38
CA GLY A 55 19.87 33.85 9.44
C GLY A 55 18.92 33.18 8.45
N SER A 56 18.35 33.93 7.48
CA SER A 56 17.60 33.37 6.34
C SER A 56 18.48 32.44 5.50
N ASN A 57 19.76 32.81 5.34
CA ASN A 57 20.78 32.06 4.63
C ASN A 57 21.82 31.52 5.62
N LYS A 58 22.00 30.21 5.67
CA LYS A 58 22.94 29.58 6.62
C LYS A 58 23.44 28.24 6.14
N VAL A 59 24.75 28.03 6.19
CA VAL A 59 25.34 26.69 6.02
C VAL A 59 24.93 25.80 7.19
N MET A 60 24.35 24.65 6.87
CA MET A 60 24.00 23.63 7.85
C MET A 60 25.11 22.59 7.97
N ASN A 61 25.51 21.96 6.86
CA ASN A 61 26.57 20.95 6.84
C ASN A 61 27.40 21.05 5.57
N LYS A 62 28.65 20.58 5.63
CA LYS A 62 29.54 20.40 4.50
C LYS A 62 29.84 18.91 4.34
N PHE A 63 29.89 18.42 3.11
CA PHE A 63 30.09 17.02 2.79
C PHE A 63 31.21 16.92 1.75
N ASP A 64 32.34 16.32 2.11
CA ASP A 64 33.54 16.21 1.28
C ASP A 64 33.92 14.75 0.96
N ARG A 65 33.23 13.78 1.58
CA ARG A 65 33.57 12.34 1.50
C ARG A 65 32.52 11.43 0.85
N VAL A 66 31.23 11.68 1.09
CA VAL A 66 30.13 10.76 0.70
C VAL A 66 29.10 11.39 -0.24
N PHE A 67 29.05 12.71 -0.24
CA PHE A 67 28.29 13.58 -1.13
C PHE A 67 29.20 14.79 -1.30
N TYR A 68 29.61 15.16 -2.51
CA TYR A 68 30.51 16.29 -2.72
C TYR A 68 29.67 17.58 -2.81
N GLY A 69 29.42 18.21 -1.68
CA GLY A 69 28.40 19.27 -1.59
C GLY A 69 28.23 19.87 -0.20
N MET A 70 27.14 20.61 -0.03
CA MET A 70 26.76 21.19 1.26
C MET A 70 25.24 21.18 1.44
N SER A 71 24.78 21.39 2.67
CA SER A 71 23.38 21.74 2.94
C SER A 71 23.28 23.15 3.51
N ALA A 72 22.24 23.88 3.09
CA ALA A 72 22.02 25.25 3.52
C ALA A 72 20.54 25.57 3.68
N LYS A 73 20.25 26.48 4.61
CA LYS A 73 19.03 27.30 4.56
C LYS A 73 19.23 28.39 3.54
N LEU A 74 18.28 28.59 2.63
CA LEU A 74 18.30 29.65 1.62
C LEU A 74 16.94 30.32 1.52
N ASP A 75 16.92 31.65 1.43
CA ASP A 75 15.77 32.39 0.92
C ASP A 75 15.63 32.24 -0.61
N GLU A 76 14.48 32.64 -1.15
CA GLU A 76 14.15 32.45 -2.57
C GLU A 76 15.12 33.17 -3.51
N GLU A 77 15.58 34.37 -3.12
CA GLU A 77 16.53 35.16 -3.91
C GLU A 77 17.91 34.50 -3.96
N THR A 78 18.41 34.05 -2.81
CA THR A 78 19.72 33.40 -2.71
C THR A 78 19.68 32.03 -3.38
N LEU A 79 18.59 31.28 -3.26
CA LEU A 79 18.40 30.02 -3.98
C LEU A 79 18.53 30.20 -5.49
N ALA A 80 17.93 31.24 -6.07
CA ALA A 80 18.03 31.53 -7.50
C ALA A 80 19.49 31.80 -7.92
N LYS A 81 20.23 32.57 -7.11
CA LYS A 81 21.66 32.86 -7.35
C LYS A 81 22.53 31.60 -7.23
N VAL A 82 22.29 30.77 -6.21
CA VAL A 82 23.03 29.50 -6.00
C VAL A 82 22.80 28.53 -7.15
N LYS A 83 21.57 28.40 -7.66
CA LYS A 83 21.27 27.55 -8.83
C LYS A 83 21.97 28.00 -10.10
N ALA A 84 22.37 29.29 -10.19
CA ALA A 84 23.07 29.86 -11.34
C ALA A 84 24.60 29.77 -11.25
N LEU A 85 25.15 29.31 -10.13
CA LEU A 85 26.60 29.19 -9.96
C LEU A 85 27.19 28.10 -10.88
N PRO A 86 28.27 28.39 -11.62
CA PRO A 86 28.85 27.45 -12.59
C PRO A 86 29.46 26.19 -11.95
N ASN A 87 29.78 26.25 -10.66
CA ASN A 87 30.32 25.13 -9.88
C ASN A 87 29.24 24.33 -9.12
N VAL A 88 27.97 24.69 -9.25
CA VAL A 88 26.83 23.95 -8.69
C VAL A 88 26.26 23.01 -9.75
N LYS A 89 26.31 21.71 -9.48
CA LYS A 89 25.82 20.67 -10.39
C LYS A 89 24.30 20.53 -10.33
N TYR A 90 23.75 20.53 -9.12
CA TYR A 90 22.31 20.57 -8.88
C TYR A 90 22.00 21.08 -7.46
N VAL A 91 20.77 21.55 -7.30
CA VAL A 91 20.20 21.90 -6.00
C VAL A 91 18.89 21.16 -5.86
N GLU A 92 18.73 20.41 -4.78
CA GLU A 92 17.49 19.73 -4.44
C GLU A 92 16.98 20.17 -3.06
N GLU A 93 15.67 20.11 -2.88
CA GLU A 93 15.05 20.38 -1.59
C GLU A 93 15.41 19.28 -0.58
N ASN A 94 15.77 19.68 0.64
CA ASN A 94 15.99 18.73 1.72
C ASN A 94 14.64 18.10 2.11
N LYS A 95 14.64 16.77 2.32
CA LYS A 95 13.44 15.99 2.61
C LYS A 95 13.54 15.35 3.99
N VAL A 96 12.39 15.22 4.65
CA VAL A 96 12.30 14.49 5.92
C VAL A 96 12.52 13.00 5.66
N VAL A 97 13.51 12.41 6.33
CA VAL A 97 13.67 10.96 6.45
C VAL A 97 13.09 10.48 7.78
N LYS A 98 12.34 9.37 7.78
CA LYS A 98 11.71 8.80 8.98
C LYS A 98 12.38 7.49 9.36
N ALA A 99 12.41 7.18 10.66
CA ALA A 99 12.77 5.85 11.14
C ALA A 99 11.69 4.84 10.70
N ILE A 100 12.11 3.71 10.13
CA ILE A 100 11.25 2.58 9.80
C ILE A 100 11.04 1.72 11.05
N ALA A 101 9.78 1.38 11.35
CA ALA A 101 9.47 0.43 12.41
C ALA A 101 9.89 -0.98 12.00
N THR A 102 10.20 -1.81 12.99
CA THR A 102 10.68 -3.17 12.77
C THR A 102 9.99 -4.16 13.71
N GLN A 103 9.49 -5.26 13.17
CA GLN A 103 9.05 -6.42 13.93
C GLN A 103 10.05 -7.56 13.74
N GLN A 104 10.57 -8.07 14.86
CA GLN A 104 11.36 -9.30 14.90
C GLN A 104 10.45 -10.53 14.94
N ASN A 105 10.96 -11.67 14.49
CA ASN A 105 10.22 -12.94 14.43
C ASN A 105 8.89 -12.79 13.65
N ALA A 106 8.90 -12.00 12.59
CA ALA A 106 7.72 -11.80 11.76
C ALA A 106 7.38 -13.07 10.96
N PRO A 107 6.09 -13.31 10.64
CA PRO A 107 5.72 -14.25 9.59
C PRO A 107 6.48 -13.94 8.30
N TRP A 108 6.88 -14.98 7.58
CA TRP A 108 7.69 -14.83 6.37
C TRP A 108 7.02 -13.94 5.32
N GLY A 109 5.69 -13.98 5.22
CA GLY A 109 4.91 -13.16 4.29
C GLY A 109 5.11 -11.67 4.51
N LEU A 110 5.06 -11.21 5.76
CA LEU A 110 5.34 -9.81 6.12
C LEU A 110 6.77 -9.41 5.76
N ALA A 111 7.74 -10.25 6.13
CA ALA A 111 9.14 -10.00 5.78
C ALA A 111 9.32 -9.89 4.26
N ARG A 112 8.69 -10.79 3.50
CA ARG A 112 8.81 -10.84 2.04
C ARG A 112 8.30 -9.58 1.37
N VAL A 113 7.15 -9.05 1.81
CA VAL A 113 6.57 -7.83 1.21
C VAL A 113 7.35 -6.56 1.58
N SER A 114 8.13 -6.59 2.66
CA SER A 114 8.94 -5.43 3.11
C SER A 114 10.32 -5.28 2.46
N GLN A 115 10.70 -6.16 1.53
CA GLN A 115 12.02 -6.10 0.90
C GLN A 115 12.03 -6.56 -0.57
N ARG A 116 13.03 -6.07 -1.31
CA ARG A 116 13.29 -6.49 -2.71
C ARG A 116 14.15 -7.74 -2.81
N ALA A 117 15.12 -7.89 -1.90
CA ALA A 117 15.99 -9.06 -1.87
C ALA A 117 15.20 -10.32 -1.50
N LYS A 118 15.64 -11.47 -2.00
CA LYS A 118 15.10 -12.77 -1.59
C LYS A 118 15.23 -12.94 -0.07
N LEU A 119 14.29 -13.67 0.53
CA LEU A 119 14.41 -14.02 1.95
C LEU A 119 15.61 -14.95 2.16
N GLY A 120 16.34 -14.70 3.25
CA GLY A 120 17.32 -15.64 3.78
C GLY A 120 16.65 -16.67 4.67
N SER A 121 17.39 -17.18 5.66
CA SER A 121 16.83 -18.07 6.68
C SER A 121 16.10 -17.29 7.78
N ALA A 122 15.11 -17.94 8.42
CA ALA A 122 14.51 -17.45 9.64
C ALA A 122 15.56 -17.29 10.78
N PRO A 123 15.33 -16.43 11.79
CA PRO A 123 14.13 -15.61 12.01
C PRO A 123 14.00 -14.44 11.03
N TYR A 124 12.76 -14.12 10.66
CA TYR A 124 12.48 -13.03 9.72
C TYR A 124 12.20 -11.71 10.42
N THR A 125 12.47 -10.63 9.69
CA THR A 125 12.24 -9.25 10.12
C THR A 125 11.28 -8.56 9.17
N TYR A 126 10.24 -7.92 9.70
CA TYR A 126 9.33 -7.08 8.93
C TYR A 126 9.65 -5.60 9.16
N LYS A 127 9.95 -4.88 8.08
CA LYS A 127 10.19 -3.43 8.10
C LYS A 127 8.94 -2.71 7.58
N TYR A 128 8.41 -1.76 8.33
CA TYR A 128 7.15 -1.10 7.99
C TYR A 128 7.12 0.36 8.44
N ASP A 129 6.22 1.15 7.85
CA ASP A 129 5.90 2.49 8.36
C ASP A 129 5.09 2.32 9.64
N ASP A 130 5.49 2.98 10.72
CA ASP A 130 4.74 2.92 11.99
C ASP A 130 3.32 3.47 11.85
N ASN A 131 3.01 4.20 10.77
CA ASN A 131 1.67 4.70 10.43
C ASN A 131 0.94 3.86 9.37
N ALA A 132 1.43 2.67 9.00
CA ALA A 132 0.84 1.84 7.96
C ALA A 132 -0.66 1.55 8.20
N GLY A 133 -1.52 1.95 7.26
CA GLY A 133 -2.98 1.85 7.36
C GLY A 133 -3.69 2.96 8.14
N GLU A 134 -2.99 3.90 8.77
CA GLU A 134 -3.64 4.92 9.60
C GLU A 134 -4.57 5.82 8.76
N GLY A 135 -5.87 5.78 9.07
CA GLY A 135 -6.90 6.56 8.39
C GLY A 135 -7.51 5.87 7.17
N VAL A 136 -7.09 4.65 6.85
CA VAL A 136 -7.70 3.81 5.81
C VAL A 136 -8.66 2.79 6.44
N ASN A 137 -9.81 2.61 5.80
CA ASN A 137 -10.74 1.53 6.11
C ASN A 137 -10.55 0.39 5.11
N VAL A 138 -10.39 -0.84 5.60
CA VAL A 138 -10.34 -2.05 4.77
C VAL A 138 -11.55 -2.91 5.06
N TYR A 139 -12.33 -3.16 4.01
CA TYR A 139 -13.55 -3.95 4.03
C TYR A 139 -13.23 -5.36 3.54
N VAL A 140 -13.38 -6.34 4.43
CA VAL A 140 -13.10 -7.75 4.18
C VAL A 140 -14.40 -8.42 3.76
N LEU A 141 -14.56 -8.60 2.44
CA LEU A 141 -15.70 -9.27 1.84
C LEU A 141 -15.42 -10.79 1.85
N ASP A 142 -15.92 -11.49 2.86
CA ASP A 142 -15.55 -12.88 3.14
C ASP A 142 -16.62 -13.59 4.01
N THR A 143 -16.24 -14.59 4.80
CA THR A 143 -17.09 -15.37 5.72
C THR A 143 -17.47 -14.64 7.02
N GLY A 144 -17.05 -13.39 7.16
CA GLY A 144 -17.12 -12.60 8.39
C GLY A 144 -15.74 -12.40 9.02
N VAL A 145 -15.68 -11.70 10.16
CA VAL A 145 -14.44 -11.56 10.94
C VAL A 145 -14.77 -11.75 12.43
N ASN A 146 -13.93 -12.48 13.15
CA ASN A 146 -13.93 -12.48 14.61
C ASN A 146 -13.40 -11.13 15.12
N VAL A 147 -14.26 -10.11 15.13
CA VAL A 147 -13.90 -8.72 15.46
C VAL A 147 -13.36 -8.56 16.90
N SER A 148 -13.66 -9.51 17.77
CA SER A 148 -13.17 -9.57 19.16
C SER A 148 -11.75 -10.17 19.29
N HIS A 149 -11.13 -10.60 18.19
CA HIS A 149 -9.77 -11.14 18.22
C HIS A 149 -8.76 -10.07 18.66
N GLN A 150 -7.94 -10.40 19.67
CA GLN A 150 -7.03 -9.45 20.32
C GLN A 150 -6.00 -8.86 19.36
N ASP A 151 -5.64 -9.58 18.30
CA ASP A 151 -4.70 -9.08 17.29
C ASP A 151 -5.21 -7.83 16.56
N PHE A 152 -6.53 -7.60 16.51
CA PHE A 152 -7.08 -6.36 15.95
C PHE A 152 -7.00 -5.18 16.93
N GLY A 153 -6.87 -5.42 18.24
CA GLY A 153 -6.77 -4.37 19.25
C GLY A 153 -7.93 -3.37 19.22
N GLY A 154 -9.15 -3.84 18.90
CA GLY A 154 -10.36 -3.00 18.79
C GLY A 154 -10.52 -2.26 17.45
N ARG A 155 -9.65 -2.49 16.46
CA ARG A 155 -9.74 -1.85 15.13
C ARG A 155 -10.65 -2.60 14.15
N ALA A 156 -11.16 -3.77 14.52
CA ALA A 156 -12.12 -4.52 13.71
C ALA A 156 -13.56 -4.21 14.15
N THR A 157 -14.46 -4.06 13.19
CA THR A 157 -15.89 -3.76 13.42
C THR A 157 -16.76 -4.57 12.47
N TRP A 158 -17.93 -5.00 12.93
CA TRP A 158 -18.89 -5.67 12.06
C TRP A 158 -19.62 -4.64 11.18
N GLY A 159 -19.63 -4.86 9.87
CA GLY A 159 -20.34 -4.01 8.91
C GLY A 159 -21.72 -4.56 8.62
N ILE A 160 -21.79 -5.51 7.68
CA ILE A 160 -23.04 -6.09 7.18
C ILE A 160 -22.88 -7.58 6.89
N THR A 161 -24.01 -8.30 6.91
CA THR A 161 -24.17 -9.65 6.35
C THR A 161 -25.15 -9.57 5.21
N THR A 162 -24.74 -9.99 4.02
CA THR A 162 -25.59 -10.01 2.82
C THR A 162 -26.05 -11.42 2.45
N VAL A 163 -25.51 -12.45 3.12
CA VAL A 163 -25.96 -13.83 2.97
C VAL A 163 -27.24 -14.05 3.76
N GLU A 164 -28.32 -14.41 3.07
CA GLU A 164 -29.62 -14.67 3.69
C GLU A 164 -29.53 -15.76 4.77
N GLY A 165 -30.13 -15.50 5.93
CA GLY A 165 -30.18 -16.46 7.05
C GLY A 165 -28.86 -16.64 7.81
N ALA A 166 -27.77 -16.01 7.39
CA ALA A 166 -26.49 -16.12 8.07
C ALA A 166 -26.41 -15.23 9.31
N SER A 167 -25.76 -15.73 10.37
CA SER A 167 -25.49 -14.96 11.59
C SER A 167 -24.34 -13.98 11.39
N ASN A 168 -24.28 -12.94 12.23
CA ASN A 168 -23.18 -11.97 12.28
C ASN A 168 -21.94 -12.54 13.01
N GLU A 169 -21.43 -13.67 12.52
CA GLU A 169 -20.28 -14.38 13.08
C GLU A 169 -19.42 -14.97 11.96
N ASP A 170 -18.11 -15.08 12.20
CA ASP A 170 -17.21 -15.84 11.32
C ASP A 170 -17.12 -17.30 11.76
N LYS A 171 -18.09 -18.11 11.34
CA LYS A 171 -18.08 -19.55 11.64
C LYS A 171 -17.17 -20.36 10.75
N HIS A 172 -16.68 -19.81 9.64
CA HIS A 172 -15.76 -20.50 8.74
C HIS A 172 -14.29 -20.26 9.11
N GLY A 173 -13.93 -19.02 9.47
CA GLY A 173 -12.61 -18.60 9.96
C GLY A 173 -11.72 -17.96 8.90
N HIS A 174 -12.10 -18.12 7.63
CA HIS A 174 -11.33 -17.65 6.48
C HIS A 174 -11.24 -16.12 6.44
N GLY A 175 -12.34 -15.41 6.69
CA GLY A 175 -12.33 -13.95 6.73
C GLY A 175 -11.55 -13.39 7.91
N THR A 176 -11.56 -14.05 9.09
CA THR A 176 -10.67 -13.68 10.20
C THR A 176 -9.19 -13.81 9.83
N HIS A 177 -8.82 -14.86 9.10
CA HIS A 177 -7.45 -15.06 8.62
C HIS A 177 -7.00 -13.95 7.69
N CYS A 178 -7.82 -13.65 6.67
CA CYS A 178 -7.56 -12.58 5.71
C CYS A 178 -7.46 -11.21 6.41
N ALA A 179 -8.42 -10.91 7.29
CA ALA A 179 -8.41 -9.70 8.11
C ALA A 179 -7.13 -9.56 8.95
N GLY A 180 -6.67 -10.66 9.57
CA GLY A 180 -5.44 -10.70 10.35
C GLY A 180 -4.20 -10.38 9.51
N THR A 181 -4.14 -10.87 8.27
CA THR A 181 -3.02 -10.61 7.35
C THR A 181 -3.05 -9.16 6.82
N ILE A 182 -4.22 -8.56 6.68
CA ILE A 182 -4.36 -7.14 6.31
C ILE A 182 -3.90 -6.25 7.47
N GLY A 183 -4.55 -6.36 8.63
CA GLY A 183 -4.50 -5.33 9.67
C GLY A 183 -4.27 -5.82 11.09
N GLY A 184 -3.89 -7.09 11.28
CA GLY A 184 -3.50 -7.62 12.59
C GLY A 184 -2.26 -6.91 13.18
N LYS A 185 -2.17 -6.80 14.50
CA LYS A 185 -1.00 -6.25 15.21
C LYS A 185 0.24 -7.12 15.00
N THR A 186 0.07 -8.44 14.99
CA THR A 186 1.14 -9.43 14.89
C THR A 186 1.33 -9.93 13.46
N TYR A 187 0.21 -10.15 12.76
CA TYR A 187 0.20 -10.79 11.44
C TYR A 187 -0.07 -9.83 10.28
N GLY A 188 -0.41 -8.57 10.57
CA GLY A 188 -0.88 -7.61 9.58
C GLY A 188 0.21 -6.79 8.90
N VAL A 189 -0.02 -6.47 7.63
CA VAL A 189 0.77 -5.53 6.85
C VAL A 189 0.50 -4.08 7.30
N ALA A 190 -0.78 -3.67 7.35
CA ALA A 190 -1.26 -2.33 7.69
C ALA A 190 -1.78 -2.25 9.13
N LYS A 191 -0.85 -2.17 10.09
CA LYS A 191 -1.13 -2.33 11.53
C LYS A 191 -1.99 -1.24 12.17
N LYS A 192 -2.28 -0.14 11.49
CA LYS A 192 -3.19 0.92 11.96
C LYS A 192 -4.47 1.04 11.12
N ALA A 193 -4.67 0.17 10.12
CA ALA A 193 -5.93 0.11 9.37
C ALA A 193 -7.11 -0.25 10.28
N LYS A 194 -8.29 0.30 9.94
CA LYS A 194 -9.57 -0.15 10.49
C LYS A 194 -10.12 -1.27 9.61
N ILE A 195 -10.55 -2.36 10.22
CA ILE A 195 -11.07 -3.53 9.51
C ILE A 195 -12.58 -3.57 9.66
N PHE A 196 -13.29 -3.78 8.55
CA PHE A 196 -14.74 -3.95 8.54
C PHE A 196 -15.09 -5.34 8.00
N ALA A 197 -15.85 -6.10 8.80
CA ALA A 197 -16.37 -7.39 8.37
C ALA A 197 -17.58 -7.19 7.45
N VAL A 198 -17.49 -7.66 6.21
CA VAL A 198 -18.60 -7.69 5.25
C VAL A 198 -18.83 -9.14 4.88
N LYS A 199 -19.82 -9.79 5.51
CA LYS A 199 -20.07 -11.22 5.32
C LYS A 199 -20.88 -11.43 4.05
N VAL A 200 -20.17 -11.85 3.00
CA VAL A 200 -20.73 -12.19 1.68
C VAL A 200 -20.67 -13.70 1.40
N LEU A 201 -19.94 -14.45 2.24
CA LEU A 201 -19.88 -15.91 2.23
C LEU A 201 -20.50 -16.48 3.51
N GLY A 202 -21.26 -17.57 3.37
CA GLY A 202 -21.95 -18.29 4.43
C GLY A 202 -20.99 -19.01 5.38
N ASP A 203 -21.57 -19.83 6.27
CA ASP A 203 -20.81 -20.56 7.29
C ASP A 203 -20.02 -21.75 6.70
N ASP A 204 -20.38 -22.18 5.50
CA ASP A 204 -19.70 -23.19 4.68
C ASP A 204 -18.59 -22.62 3.78
N GLY A 205 -18.42 -21.28 3.75
CA GLY A 205 -17.45 -20.62 2.89
C GLY A 205 -17.97 -20.27 1.49
N SER A 206 -19.25 -20.47 1.20
CA SER A 206 -19.84 -20.23 -0.13
C SER A 206 -20.72 -18.98 -0.15
N GLY A 207 -20.86 -18.33 -1.30
CA GLY A 207 -21.74 -17.19 -1.49
C GLY A 207 -22.22 -17.10 -2.94
N THR A 208 -23.04 -16.10 -3.24
CA THR A 208 -23.55 -15.83 -4.59
C THR A 208 -22.96 -14.53 -5.12
N ASP A 209 -22.95 -14.36 -6.45
CA ASP A 209 -22.61 -13.05 -7.03
C ASP A 209 -23.47 -11.92 -6.45
N GLU A 210 -24.75 -12.20 -6.19
CA GLU A 210 -25.67 -11.25 -5.57
C GLU A 210 -25.21 -10.82 -4.18
N SER A 211 -24.83 -11.76 -3.30
CA SER A 211 -24.38 -11.43 -1.95
C SER A 211 -23.06 -10.64 -1.97
N VAL A 212 -22.17 -10.94 -2.91
CA VAL A 212 -20.91 -10.22 -3.12
C VAL A 212 -21.17 -8.80 -3.64
N ILE A 213 -22.00 -8.65 -4.67
CA ILE A 213 -22.39 -7.34 -5.24
C ILE A 213 -23.09 -6.49 -4.18
N ALA A 214 -23.99 -7.06 -3.38
CA ALA A 214 -24.64 -6.37 -2.27
C ALA A 214 -23.61 -5.87 -1.23
N GLY A 215 -22.58 -6.66 -0.96
CA GLY A 215 -21.46 -6.28 -0.09
C GLY A 215 -20.66 -5.11 -0.66
N ILE A 216 -20.29 -5.16 -1.95
CA ILE A 216 -19.61 -4.07 -2.66
C ILE A 216 -20.44 -2.79 -2.60
N ASN A 217 -21.73 -2.89 -2.92
CA ASN A 217 -22.65 -1.75 -2.88
C ASN A 217 -22.75 -1.12 -1.48
N TRP A 218 -22.80 -1.93 -0.43
CA TRP A 218 -22.79 -1.43 0.94
C TRP A 218 -21.49 -0.68 1.26
N VAL A 219 -20.34 -1.17 0.80
CA VAL A 219 -19.05 -0.47 1.00
C VAL A 219 -19.03 0.87 0.28
N VAL A 220 -19.50 0.94 -0.97
CA VAL A 220 -19.57 2.22 -1.71
C VAL A 220 -20.47 3.23 -0.97
N ALA A 221 -21.60 2.77 -0.42
CA ALA A 221 -22.54 3.65 0.29
C ALA A 221 -22.05 4.09 1.68
N ASN A 222 -21.22 3.30 2.36
CA ASN A 222 -20.82 3.52 3.76
C ASN A 222 -19.31 3.80 3.93
N GLY A 223 -18.54 3.78 2.85
CA GLY A 223 -17.11 4.01 2.79
C GLY A 223 -16.73 5.42 3.23
N ASN A 224 -16.02 5.57 4.35
CA ASN A 224 -15.69 6.87 4.92
C ASN A 224 -14.26 6.97 5.49
N GLY A 225 -13.35 6.11 5.03
CA GLY A 225 -11.94 6.17 5.42
C GLY A 225 -11.32 7.53 5.05
N ALA A 226 -10.72 8.22 6.02
CA ALA A 226 -10.17 9.57 5.84
C ALA A 226 -9.07 9.65 4.77
N LYS A 227 -8.35 8.55 4.54
CA LYS A 227 -7.32 8.44 3.50
C LYS A 227 -7.71 7.49 2.36
N GLY A 228 -8.91 6.91 2.40
CA GLY A 228 -9.40 5.99 1.37
C GLY A 228 -10.05 4.72 1.94
N ASN A 229 -10.63 3.95 1.02
CA ASN A 229 -11.31 2.68 1.30
C ASN A 229 -10.72 1.58 0.41
N VAL A 230 -10.47 0.41 1.00
CA VAL A 230 -9.98 -0.78 0.28
C VAL A 230 -10.98 -1.92 0.48
N ILE A 231 -11.35 -2.60 -0.60
CA ILE A 231 -12.07 -3.88 -0.56
C ILE A 231 -11.06 -5.00 -0.77
N SER A 232 -11.06 -5.99 0.13
CA SER A 232 -10.33 -7.25 -0.05
C SER A 232 -11.33 -8.37 -0.28
N MET A 233 -11.21 -9.03 -1.44
CA MET A 233 -12.04 -10.16 -1.86
C MET A 233 -11.18 -11.40 -2.05
N SER A 234 -11.03 -12.17 -0.98
CA SER A 234 -10.31 -13.45 -0.98
C SER A 234 -11.21 -14.60 -1.46
N LEU A 235 -11.99 -14.36 -2.52
CA LEU A 235 -13.03 -15.21 -3.07
C LEU A 235 -12.95 -15.22 -4.60
N GLY A 236 -13.65 -16.15 -5.23
CA GLY A 236 -13.79 -16.19 -6.68
C GLY A 236 -14.74 -17.31 -7.14
N GLY A 237 -15.14 -17.23 -8.39
CA GLY A 237 -15.96 -18.21 -9.08
C GLY A 237 -15.92 -18.02 -10.59
N ASP A 238 -16.89 -18.60 -11.29
CA ASP A 238 -17.06 -18.43 -12.74
C ASP A 238 -17.17 -16.95 -13.14
N SER A 239 -16.87 -16.65 -14.41
CA SER A 239 -16.98 -15.29 -14.94
C SER A 239 -18.39 -14.72 -14.80
N SER A 240 -18.47 -13.47 -14.34
CA SER A 240 -19.73 -12.76 -14.11
C SER A 240 -19.61 -11.29 -14.51
N ASP A 241 -20.28 -10.92 -15.60
CA ASP A 241 -20.31 -9.53 -16.09
C ASP A 241 -20.88 -8.56 -15.05
N SER A 242 -21.85 -9.01 -14.26
CA SER A 242 -22.46 -8.19 -13.21
C SER A 242 -21.49 -7.92 -12.06
N LEU A 243 -20.74 -8.94 -11.63
CA LEU A 243 -19.74 -8.78 -10.58
C LEU A 243 -18.57 -7.91 -11.06
N ASN A 244 -18.10 -8.12 -12.29
CA ASN A 244 -17.05 -7.28 -12.89
C ASN A 244 -17.50 -5.81 -13.02
N LYS A 245 -18.76 -5.58 -13.42
CA LYS A 245 -19.34 -4.24 -13.46
C LYS A 245 -19.42 -3.59 -12.08
N ALA A 246 -19.79 -4.35 -11.05
CA ALA A 246 -19.83 -3.85 -9.67
C ALA A 246 -18.42 -3.47 -9.16
N VAL A 247 -17.40 -4.24 -9.52
CA VAL A 247 -15.98 -3.89 -9.24
C VAL A 247 -15.59 -2.58 -9.92
N ALA A 248 -15.90 -2.44 -11.22
CA ALA A 248 -15.60 -1.23 -11.98
C ALA A 248 -16.32 0.01 -11.40
N ASP A 249 -17.58 -0.13 -10.99
CA ASP A 249 -18.35 0.95 -10.36
C ASP A 249 -17.79 1.34 -9.00
N ALA A 250 -17.39 0.37 -8.17
CA ALA A 250 -16.74 0.65 -6.89
C ALA A 250 -15.40 1.38 -7.07
N TYR A 251 -14.61 0.98 -8.07
CA TYR A 251 -13.39 1.69 -8.45
C TYR A 251 -13.68 3.13 -8.88
N GLY A 252 -14.70 3.34 -9.72
CA GLY A 252 -15.16 4.68 -10.13
C GLY A 252 -15.61 5.56 -8.95
N ASN A 253 -15.99 4.97 -7.83
CA ASN A 253 -16.32 5.67 -6.58
C ASN A 253 -15.12 5.84 -5.63
N GLY A 254 -13.90 5.58 -6.09
CA GLY A 254 -12.67 5.81 -5.33
C GLY A 254 -12.34 4.73 -4.30
N VAL A 255 -12.93 3.54 -4.44
CA VAL A 255 -12.56 2.36 -3.65
C VAL A 255 -11.45 1.60 -4.38
N VAL A 256 -10.42 1.16 -3.67
CA VAL A 256 -9.41 0.23 -4.22
C VAL A 256 -9.90 -1.20 -4.03
N ILE A 257 -9.90 -2.00 -5.09
CA ILE A 257 -10.34 -3.40 -5.03
C ILE A 257 -9.12 -4.31 -5.16
N VAL A 258 -8.97 -5.26 -4.25
CA VAL A 258 -7.97 -6.32 -4.31
C VAL A 258 -8.67 -7.67 -4.30
N ALA A 259 -8.35 -8.53 -5.27
CA ALA A 259 -8.99 -9.82 -5.48
C ALA A 259 -7.97 -10.97 -5.52
N ALA A 260 -8.38 -12.15 -5.06
CA ALA A 260 -7.60 -13.37 -5.26
C ALA A 260 -7.67 -13.84 -6.72
N ALA A 261 -6.57 -14.36 -7.27
CA ALA A 261 -6.55 -14.87 -8.64
C ALA A 261 -7.28 -16.21 -8.85
N GLY A 262 -7.50 -16.99 -7.79
CA GLY A 262 -8.04 -18.35 -7.83
C GLY A 262 -6.98 -19.45 -7.68
N ASN A 263 -7.41 -20.69 -7.41
CA ASN A 263 -6.56 -21.77 -6.92
C ASN A 263 -6.59 -23.03 -7.81
N ASP A 264 -6.89 -22.86 -9.09
CA ASP A 264 -7.16 -23.96 -10.03
C ASP A 264 -6.01 -24.20 -11.02
N ASN A 265 -4.94 -23.38 -10.90
CA ASN A 265 -3.84 -23.32 -11.86
C ASN A 265 -4.35 -23.14 -13.30
N ASP A 266 -5.24 -22.17 -13.47
CA ASP A 266 -5.85 -21.77 -14.74
C ASP A 266 -5.65 -20.26 -15.03
N ASP A 267 -6.12 -19.79 -16.18
CA ASP A 267 -6.15 -18.36 -16.53
C ASP A 267 -7.14 -17.60 -15.64
N ALA A 268 -6.64 -16.67 -14.83
CA ALA A 268 -7.41 -15.83 -13.92
C ALA A 268 -8.47 -14.97 -14.65
N CYS A 269 -8.31 -14.74 -15.95
CA CYS A 269 -9.28 -14.02 -16.76
C CYS A 269 -10.62 -14.78 -16.93
N ASN A 270 -10.66 -16.08 -16.66
CA ASN A 270 -11.86 -16.91 -16.81
C ASN A 270 -12.81 -16.83 -15.60
N GLY A 271 -12.39 -16.17 -14.51
CA GLY A 271 -13.15 -16.05 -13.28
C GLY A 271 -13.54 -14.62 -12.92
N SER A 272 -14.34 -14.46 -11.88
CA SER A 272 -14.67 -13.17 -11.29
C SER A 272 -14.60 -13.24 -9.76
N PRO A 273 -14.11 -12.18 -9.07
CA PRO A 273 -13.66 -10.89 -9.60
C PRO A 273 -12.25 -10.89 -10.20
N SER A 274 -11.55 -12.03 -10.29
CA SER A 274 -10.16 -12.12 -10.78
C SER A 274 -9.96 -11.59 -12.20
N GLY A 275 -10.97 -11.70 -13.07
CA GLY A 275 -10.95 -11.17 -14.43
C GLY A 275 -11.39 -9.70 -14.58
N ALA A 276 -11.81 -9.03 -13.49
CA ALA A 276 -12.24 -7.63 -13.53
C ALA A 276 -11.02 -6.69 -13.73
N PRO A 277 -10.95 -5.89 -14.81
CA PRO A 277 -9.77 -5.06 -15.08
C PRO A 277 -9.43 -4.01 -14.02
N GLU A 278 -10.43 -3.52 -13.28
CA GLU A 278 -10.27 -2.52 -12.23
C GLU A 278 -9.89 -3.12 -10.86
N ALA A 279 -9.88 -4.45 -10.72
CA ALA A 279 -9.36 -5.11 -9.53
C ALA A 279 -7.83 -5.26 -9.63
N ILE A 280 -7.16 -5.18 -8.48
CA ILE A 280 -5.78 -5.67 -8.34
C ILE A 280 -5.87 -7.17 -8.05
N THR A 281 -5.61 -8.00 -9.05
CA THR A 281 -5.70 -9.45 -8.94
C THR A 281 -4.37 -10.06 -8.51
N VAL A 282 -4.44 -10.87 -7.46
CA VAL A 282 -3.26 -11.33 -6.72
C VAL A 282 -3.08 -12.85 -6.81
N GLY A 283 -1.98 -13.26 -7.44
CA GLY A 283 -1.53 -14.65 -7.44
C GLY A 283 -0.66 -14.99 -6.22
N ALA A 284 -0.47 -16.28 -5.97
CA ALA A 284 0.24 -16.78 -4.79
C ALA A 284 1.65 -17.27 -5.10
N THR A 285 2.60 -16.95 -4.21
CA THR A 285 3.95 -17.53 -4.18
C THR A 285 4.25 -18.23 -2.87
N ASP A 286 5.25 -19.12 -2.92
CA ASP A 286 5.89 -19.68 -1.74
C ASP A 286 7.06 -18.82 -1.24
N VAL A 287 7.62 -19.22 -0.08
CA VAL A 287 8.74 -18.52 0.57
C VAL A 287 10.02 -18.47 -0.27
N ARG A 288 10.13 -19.29 -1.33
CA ARG A 288 11.29 -19.37 -2.22
C ARG A 288 11.10 -18.55 -3.50
N ASP A 289 10.08 -17.67 -3.54
CA ASP A 289 9.67 -16.91 -4.71
C ASP A 289 9.19 -17.78 -5.89
N SER A 290 8.73 -19.01 -5.64
CA SER A 290 8.09 -19.83 -6.68
C SER A 290 6.60 -19.54 -6.72
N LYS A 291 5.98 -19.47 -7.91
CA LYS A 291 4.52 -19.50 -8.03
C LYS A 291 3.99 -20.73 -7.31
N ALA A 292 2.98 -20.57 -6.47
CA ALA A 292 2.30 -21.70 -5.85
C ALA A 292 1.71 -22.59 -6.95
N TYR A 293 1.81 -23.91 -6.80
CA TYR A 293 1.39 -24.85 -7.85
C TYR A 293 -0.10 -24.70 -8.19
N PHE A 294 -0.93 -24.28 -7.23
CA PHE A 294 -2.35 -24.04 -7.39
C PHE A 294 -2.70 -22.64 -7.92
N SER A 295 -1.80 -21.66 -7.85
CA SER A 295 -2.16 -20.27 -8.19
C SER A 295 -2.56 -20.17 -9.65
N ASN A 296 -3.71 -19.54 -9.92
CA ASN A 296 -4.05 -19.07 -11.26
C ASN A 296 -3.00 -18.07 -11.77
N TYR A 297 -2.96 -17.91 -13.09
CA TYR A 297 -1.96 -17.14 -13.84
C TYR A 297 -2.63 -16.38 -14.99
N GLY A 298 -1.84 -15.78 -15.87
CA GLY A 298 -2.36 -15.10 -17.06
C GLY A 298 -2.30 -13.59 -16.95
N LYS A 299 -2.81 -12.91 -17.98
CA LYS A 299 -2.69 -11.45 -18.12
C LYS A 299 -3.53 -10.67 -17.11
N CYS A 300 -4.53 -11.30 -16.51
CA CYS A 300 -5.38 -10.68 -15.49
C CYS A 300 -4.76 -10.75 -14.09
N VAL A 301 -3.57 -11.35 -13.91
CA VAL A 301 -2.85 -11.30 -12.63
C VAL A 301 -1.89 -10.11 -12.65
N ASP A 302 -2.14 -9.11 -11.81
CA ASP A 302 -1.30 -7.90 -11.72
C ASP A 302 -0.04 -8.13 -10.89
N ILE A 303 -0.16 -8.91 -9.82
CA ILE A 303 0.91 -9.07 -8.84
C ILE A 303 0.87 -10.44 -8.16
N LEU A 304 2.04 -10.90 -7.73
CA LEU A 304 2.20 -12.09 -6.92
C LEU A 304 2.55 -11.71 -5.48
N ALA A 305 1.98 -12.43 -4.51
CA ALA A 305 2.22 -12.20 -3.10
C ALA A 305 2.29 -13.52 -2.29
N PRO A 306 2.82 -13.48 -1.05
CA PRO A 306 2.91 -14.65 -0.18
C PRO A 306 1.56 -15.36 0.02
N GLY A 307 1.43 -16.59 -0.45
CA GLY A 307 0.17 -17.35 -0.36
C GLY A 307 0.30 -18.80 0.10
N VAL A 308 1.51 -19.28 0.43
CA VAL A 308 1.73 -20.65 0.91
C VAL A 308 2.18 -20.66 2.37
N ASN A 309 1.49 -21.42 3.22
CA ASN A 309 1.78 -21.52 4.65
C ASN A 309 1.82 -20.15 5.33
N ILE A 310 0.73 -19.40 5.21
CA ILE A 310 0.56 -18.09 5.81
C ILE A 310 -0.10 -18.24 7.18
N LEU A 311 0.62 -17.84 8.23
CA LEU A 311 0.13 -17.78 9.60
C LEU A 311 -0.63 -16.47 9.83
N SER A 312 -1.85 -16.56 10.36
CA SER A 312 -2.65 -15.40 10.74
C SER A 312 -3.63 -15.72 11.88
N ALA A 313 -4.41 -14.73 12.28
CA ALA A 313 -5.52 -14.87 13.22
C ALA A 313 -6.57 -15.88 12.70
N TRP A 314 -7.34 -16.49 13.60
CA TRP A 314 -8.33 -17.49 13.25
C TRP A 314 -9.59 -17.39 14.12
N LYS A 315 -10.65 -18.09 13.70
CA LYS A 315 -11.84 -18.30 14.52
C LYS A 315 -11.55 -19.19 15.73
N GLY A 316 -12.48 -19.18 16.70
CA GLY A 316 -12.54 -20.15 17.80
C GLY A 316 -12.16 -19.58 19.18
N SER A 317 -11.28 -18.59 19.24
CA SER A 317 -11.03 -17.81 20.45
C SER A 317 -10.54 -16.41 20.08
N THR A 318 -10.35 -15.54 21.08
CA THR A 318 -9.81 -14.19 20.86
C THR A 318 -8.30 -14.17 20.56
N THR A 319 -7.64 -15.33 20.54
CA THR A 319 -6.18 -15.46 20.30
C THR A 319 -5.85 -16.62 19.35
N ALA A 320 -6.86 -17.25 18.75
CA ALA A 320 -6.68 -18.40 17.88
C ALA A 320 -5.91 -18.00 16.61
N THR A 321 -5.09 -18.91 16.12
CA THR A 321 -4.30 -18.70 14.90
C THR A 321 -4.37 -19.94 14.03
N ASN A 322 -4.12 -19.77 12.73
CA ASN A 322 -4.05 -20.89 11.80
C ASN A 322 -3.08 -20.59 10.66
N THR A 323 -2.53 -21.66 10.09
CA THR A 323 -1.65 -21.60 8.92
C THR A 323 -2.33 -22.26 7.74
N ILE A 324 -2.67 -21.48 6.72
CA ILE A 324 -3.35 -21.97 5.52
C ILE A 324 -2.69 -21.41 4.25
N SER A 325 -3.09 -21.93 3.10
CA SER A 325 -2.54 -21.56 1.79
C SER A 325 -3.66 -21.25 0.81
N GLY A 326 -3.39 -20.32 -0.10
CA GLY A 326 -4.30 -19.92 -1.16
C GLY A 326 -3.91 -18.56 -1.74
N THR A 327 -4.42 -18.25 -2.93
CA THR A 327 -4.45 -16.86 -3.42
C THR A 327 -5.27 -15.96 -2.50
N SER A 328 -6.23 -16.54 -1.78
CA SER A 328 -6.93 -15.92 -0.64
C SER A 328 -6.02 -15.45 0.49
N MET A 329 -4.82 -16.03 0.66
CA MET A 329 -3.82 -15.56 1.63
C MET A 329 -2.82 -14.58 1.01
N ALA A 330 -2.67 -14.59 -0.32
CA ALA A 330 -1.86 -13.64 -1.07
C ALA A 330 -2.56 -12.28 -1.19
N CYS A 331 -3.85 -12.28 -1.56
CA CYS A 331 -4.72 -11.10 -1.65
C CYS A 331 -4.61 -10.14 -0.44
N PRO A 332 -4.77 -10.58 0.83
CA PRO A 332 -4.74 -9.70 1.99
C PRO A 332 -3.38 -9.04 2.24
N HIS A 333 -2.26 -9.61 1.76
CA HIS A 333 -0.97 -8.92 1.83
C HIS A 333 -0.98 -7.66 0.96
N ILE A 334 -1.57 -7.73 -0.24
CA ILE A 334 -1.66 -6.60 -1.16
C ILE A 334 -2.73 -5.61 -0.73
N ALA A 335 -3.88 -6.08 -0.22
CA ALA A 335 -4.88 -5.21 0.39
C ALA A 335 -4.31 -4.42 1.57
N GLY A 336 -3.42 -5.04 2.37
CA GLY A 336 -2.68 -4.34 3.40
C GLY A 336 -1.62 -3.37 2.87
N LEU A 337 -0.95 -3.64 1.73
CA LEU A 337 -0.03 -2.68 1.12
C LEU A 337 -0.74 -1.49 0.46
N ALA A 338 -1.98 -1.69 0.00
CA ALA A 338 -2.82 -0.65 -0.58
C ALA A 338 -3.37 0.34 0.48
N ALA A 339 -3.37 -0.06 1.75
CA ALA A 339 -3.87 0.72 2.89
C ALA A 339 -2.77 1.50 3.62
#